data_AF-A0A8J5RSX6-F1
#
_entry.id   AF-A0A8J5RSX6-F1
#
_cell.length_a   1.000
_cell.length_b   1.000
_cell.length_c   1.000
_cell.angle_alpha   90.00
_cell.angle_beta   90.00
_cell.angle_gamma   90.00
#
_symmetry.space_group_name_H-M   'P 1'
#
loop_
_entity.id
_entity.type
_entity.pdbx_description
1 polymer ?
#
loop_
_entity_poly.entity_id
_entity_poly.type
_entity_poly.pdbx_seq_one_letter_code
_entity_poly.pdbx_strand_id
1 'polypeptide(L)'
;MIWTSHLVAPPVISSGGAKIEITPVGDGFWIDSRFDSISMVRQVNQILGNLCRLHYPGVLTMPTGERVLCQTWDQYRFAPDRRHRTAQGAVSHDFWLRFCLPEVGNHHNHALQVFNNNAHKVVKDAISYARIQANNAYYKEKLGQRMSKATGASSIYLTEEQYRSTRKSRSGPANSDVCHYCHKPGHWKRNFKEYLEEQKNKKGSGTSASGAE
;
A
#
# COMPACT_ATOMS: atom_id res chain seq x y z
N MET A 1 9.55 -5.32 -14.02
CA MET A 1 8.87 -4.31 -13.20
C MET A 1 7.47 -4.80 -12.87
N ILE A 2 7.29 -5.44 -11.71
CA ILE A 2 6.01 -6.03 -11.25
C ILE A 2 5.20 -5.01 -10.41
N TRP A 3 5.64 -3.75 -10.39
CA TRP A 3 5.32 -2.81 -9.32
C TRP A 3 4.26 -1.74 -9.63
N THR A 4 3.53 -1.89 -10.74
CA THR A 4 2.56 -0.87 -11.19
C THR A 4 1.11 -1.32 -11.15
N SER A 5 0.84 -2.61 -10.90
CA SER A 5 -0.51 -3.19 -11.11
C SER A 5 -1.54 -2.85 -10.02
N HIS A 6 -1.16 -2.17 -8.93
CA HIS A 6 -2.06 -1.80 -7.83
C HIS A 6 -1.88 -0.34 -7.38
N LEU A 7 -1.26 0.50 -8.22
CA LEU A 7 -1.22 1.95 -7.99
C LEU A 7 -2.63 2.49 -8.22
N VAL A 8 -3.44 2.51 -7.15
CA VAL A 8 -4.58 3.43 -7.08
C VAL A 8 -3.95 4.81 -7.01
N ALA A 9 -4.03 5.54 -8.12
CA ALA A 9 -3.60 6.93 -8.16
C ALA A 9 -4.25 7.64 -6.97
N PRO A 10 -3.49 8.40 -6.17
CA PRO A 10 -4.10 9.16 -5.10
C PRO A 10 -5.16 10.06 -5.73
N PRO A 11 -6.36 10.18 -5.12
CA PRO A 11 -7.46 10.93 -5.70
C PRO A 11 -7.00 12.34 -6.12
N VAL A 12 -7.52 12.81 -7.26
CA VAL A 12 -7.22 14.13 -7.82
C VAL A 12 -7.58 15.18 -6.78
N ILE A 13 -6.59 15.96 -6.34
CA ILE A 13 -6.84 17.11 -5.46
C ILE A 13 -7.46 18.19 -6.34
N SER A 14 -8.76 18.46 -6.15
CA SER A 14 -9.37 19.66 -6.74
C SER A 14 -8.72 20.88 -6.10
N SER A 15 -8.14 21.75 -6.93
CA SER A 15 -7.53 23.01 -6.53
C SER A 15 -8.61 23.92 -5.93
N GLY A 16 -8.85 23.80 -4.62
CA GLY A 16 -9.94 24.49 -3.92
C GLY A 16 -10.62 23.70 -2.81
N GLY A 17 -10.33 22.40 -2.65
CA GLY A 17 -10.81 21.61 -1.51
C GLY A 17 -10.07 21.96 -0.21
N ALA A 18 -10.81 22.11 0.89
CA ALA A 18 -10.21 22.31 2.22
C ALA A 18 -9.28 21.13 2.56
N LYS A 19 -8.05 21.44 3.01
CA LYS A 19 -7.11 20.44 3.51
C LYS A 19 -7.72 19.67 4.70
N ILE A 20 -7.26 18.44 4.89
CA ILE A 20 -7.65 17.62 6.03
C ILE A 20 -6.70 17.94 7.18
N GLU A 21 -7.24 18.35 8.32
CA GLU A 21 -6.43 18.59 9.50
C GLU A 21 -6.04 17.27 10.16
N ILE A 22 -4.74 17.10 10.42
CA ILE A 22 -4.18 15.90 11.07
C ILE A 22 -3.29 16.28 12.24
N THR A 23 -3.40 15.51 13.33
CA THR A 23 -2.58 15.70 14.53
C THR A 23 -1.67 14.49 14.72
N PRO A 24 -0.34 14.68 14.83
CA PRO A 24 0.57 13.57 15.11
C PRO A 24 0.37 13.05 16.54
N VAL A 25 0.40 11.72 16.72
CA VAL A 25 0.27 11.07 18.03
C VAL A 25 1.27 9.93 18.14
N GLY A 26 1.98 9.88 19.28
CA GLY A 26 3.05 8.92 19.50
C GLY A 26 4.10 8.97 18.39
N ASP A 27 4.70 7.84 18.06
CA ASP A 27 5.84 7.81 17.11
C ASP A 27 5.45 7.52 15.65
N GLY A 28 4.17 7.29 15.36
CA GLY A 28 3.76 6.75 14.06
C GLY A 28 2.29 6.92 13.69
N PHE A 29 1.49 7.63 14.50
CA PHE A 29 0.05 7.72 14.27
C PHE A 29 -0.39 9.15 13.93
N TRP A 30 -1.49 9.23 13.19
CA TRP A 30 -2.16 10.47 12.84
C TRP A 30 -3.61 10.37 13.30
N ILE A 31 -4.09 11.39 14.02
CA ILE A 31 -5.51 11.64 14.22
C ILE A 31 -5.99 12.52 13.07
N ASP A 32 -7.07 12.13 12.41
CA ASP A 32 -7.74 12.91 11.35
C ASP A 32 -8.98 13.58 11.95
N SER A 33 -9.10 14.90 11.82
CA SER A 33 -10.20 15.66 12.42
C SER A 33 -11.58 15.36 11.81
N ARG A 34 -11.63 14.78 10.61
CA ARG A 34 -12.88 14.38 9.93
C ARG A 34 -13.34 12.98 10.33
N PHE A 35 -12.62 12.31 11.22
CA PHE A 35 -12.87 10.92 11.58
C PHE A 35 -14.07 10.78 12.53
N ASP A 36 -15.19 10.30 12.01
CA ASP A 36 -16.23 9.65 12.81
C ASP A 36 -15.77 8.22 13.15
N SER A 37 -16.04 7.76 14.37
CA SER A 37 -15.52 6.51 14.96
C SER A 37 -15.88 5.20 14.23
N ILE A 38 -16.47 5.28 13.03
CA ILE A 38 -17.06 4.19 12.26
C ILE A 38 -16.17 3.78 11.08
N SER A 39 -15.30 4.67 10.55
CA SER A 39 -14.59 4.44 9.29
C SER A 39 -13.07 4.18 9.46
N MET A 40 -12.67 2.92 9.75
CA MET A 40 -11.27 2.43 9.96
C MET A 40 -10.08 3.39 9.70
N VAL A 41 -9.20 3.50 10.71
CA VAL A 41 -7.86 4.15 10.85
C VAL A 41 -6.85 3.85 9.70
N ARG A 42 -7.24 4.02 8.43
CA ARG A 42 -6.53 3.51 7.25
C ARG A 42 -6.12 4.56 6.21
N GLN A 43 -6.36 5.87 6.38
CA GLN A 43 -6.17 6.81 5.25
C GLN A 43 -4.80 7.50 5.19
N VAL A 44 -4.31 8.16 6.25
CA VAL A 44 -3.12 9.03 6.15
C VAL A 44 -1.85 8.26 5.74
N ASN A 45 -1.51 7.19 6.47
CA ASN A 45 -0.31 6.40 6.17
C ASN A 45 -0.44 5.58 4.87
N GLN A 46 -1.66 5.23 4.45
CA GLN A 46 -1.89 4.60 3.16
C GLN A 46 -1.65 5.57 2.00
N ILE A 47 -2.09 6.82 2.15
CA ILE A 47 -1.79 7.90 1.21
C ILE A 47 -0.28 8.13 1.15
N LEU A 48 0.39 8.24 2.30
CA LEU A 48 1.85 8.34 2.34
C LEU A 48 2.53 7.17 1.61
N GLY A 49 2.10 5.94 1.87
CA GLY A 49 2.60 4.76 1.16
C GLY A 49 2.36 4.78 -0.35
N ASN A 50 1.22 5.31 -0.80
CA ASN A 50 0.96 5.53 -2.23
C ASN A 50 1.89 6.60 -2.82
N LEU A 51 2.13 7.70 -2.10
CA LEU A 51 3.04 8.76 -2.54
C LEU A 51 4.48 8.27 -2.62
N CYS A 52 4.96 7.51 -1.64
CA CYS A 52 6.29 6.89 -1.71
C CYS A 52 6.41 5.98 -2.94
N ARG A 53 5.37 5.22 -3.29
CA ARG A 53 5.37 4.36 -4.49
C ARG A 53 5.32 5.15 -5.79
N LEU A 54 4.52 6.23 -5.82
CA LEU A 54 4.38 7.10 -6.98
C LEU A 54 5.72 7.78 -7.31
N HIS A 55 6.41 8.28 -6.29
CA HIS A 55 7.69 8.96 -6.39
C HIS A 55 8.88 8.01 -6.23
N TYR A 56 8.69 6.71 -6.42
CA TYR A 56 9.76 5.73 -6.22
C TYR A 56 10.90 5.98 -7.24
N PRO A 57 12.14 6.26 -6.78
CA PRO A 57 13.22 6.65 -7.69
C PRO A 57 13.74 5.53 -8.61
N GLY A 58 13.48 4.27 -8.28
CA GLY A 58 14.10 3.15 -8.97
C GLY A 58 15.60 3.07 -8.68
N VAL A 59 16.43 3.21 -9.71
CA VAL A 59 17.89 3.11 -9.61
C VAL A 59 18.49 4.50 -9.39
N LEU A 60 19.25 4.63 -8.32
CA LEU A 60 19.92 5.86 -7.89
C LEU A 60 21.38 5.85 -8.29
N THR A 61 21.93 7.05 -8.47
CA THR A 61 23.38 7.25 -8.50
C THR A 61 23.78 7.82 -7.15
N MET A 62 24.54 7.05 -6.37
CA MET A 62 25.03 7.48 -5.05
C MET A 62 26.12 8.55 -5.21
N PRO A 63 26.42 9.35 -4.17
CA PRO A 63 27.55 10.28 -4.20
C PRO A 63 28.90 9.63 -4.51
N THR A 64 29.02 8.33 -4.23
CA THR A 64 30.18 7.49 -4.57
C THR A 64 30.29 7.15 -6.05
N GLY A 65 29.29 7.50 -6.88
CA GLY A 65 29.18 7.13 -8.29
C GLY A 65 28.53 5.76 -8.54
N GLU A 66 28.28 4.98 -7.49
CA GLU A 66 27.66 3.66 -7.61
C GLU A 66 26.18 3.75 -8.00
N ARG A 67 25.74 2.85 -8.87
CA ARG A 67 24.32 2.71 -9.25
C ARG A 67 23.65 1.64 -8.41
N VAL A 68 22.77 2.05 -7.49
CA VAL A 68 22.09 1.14 -6.55
C VAL A 68 20.58 1.25 -6.70
N LEU A 69 19.85 0.16 -6.42
CA LEU A 69 18.40 0.23 -6.30
C LEU A 69 18.02 0.99 -5.01
N CYS A 70 17.05 1.88 -5.09
CA CYS A 70 16.50 2.56 -3.92
C CYS A 70 15.79 1.53 -3.02
N GLN A 71 16.27 1.35 -1.79
CA GLN A 71 15.75 0.42 -0.80
C GLN A 71 15.29 1.11 0.49
N THR A 72 15.74 2.34 0.76
CA THR A 72 15.41 3.05 2.01
C THR A 72 14.81 4.43 1.73
N TRP A 73 14.07 4.96 2.70
CA TRP A 73 13.54 6.32 2.62
C TRP A 73 14.64 7.37 2.50
N ASP A 74 15.76 7.21 3.22
CA ASP A 74 16.90 8.14 3.16
C ASP A 74 17.52 8.25 1.78
N GLN A 75 17.42 7.19 0.98
CA GLN A 75 17.99 7.17 -0.36
C GLN A 75 17.19 8.02 -1.36
N TYR A 76 15.91 8.30 -1.07
CA TYR A 76 15.08 9.20 -1.91
C TYR A 76 15.68 10.61 -2.01
N ARG A 77 16.51 11.02 -1.04
CA ARG A 77 17.17 12.34 -1.06
C ARG A 77 18.21 12.48 -2.17
N PHE A 78 18.76 11.36 -2.64
CA PHE A 78 19.74 11.35 -3.72
C PHE A 78 19.10 11.30 -5.11
N ALA A 79 17.79 11.14 -5.18
CA ALA A 79 17.04 11.20 -6.43
C ALA A 79 16.65 12.65 -6.74
N PRO A 80 17.20 13.28 -7.79
CA PRO A 80 16.81 14.63 -8.15
C PRO A 80 15.37 14.67 -8.65
N ASP A 81 14.60 15.65 -8.18
CA ASP A 81 13.26 15.98 -8.69
C ASP A 81 13.25 17.40 -9.25
N ARG A 82 12.62 17.58 -10.43
CA ARG A 82 12.64 18.85 -11.16
C ARG A 82 11.91 19.99 -10.44
N ARG A 83 10.93 19.69 -9.59
CA ARG A 83 10.07 20.68 -8.93
C ARG A 83 10.38 20.82 -7.44
N HIS A 84 10.78 19.73 -6.80
CA HIS A 84 10.90 19.63 -5.36
C HIS A 84 12.32 19.33 -4.88
N ARG A 85 13.32 19.50 -5.76
CA ARG A 85 14.75 19.21 -5.56
C ARG A 85 15.07 17.73 -5.43
N THR A 86 14.32 16.99 -4.60
CA THR A 86 14.51 15.56 -4.37
C THR A 86 13.19 14.79 -4.39
N ALA A 87 13.25 13.47 -4.59
CA ALA A 87 12.07 12.61 -4.47
C ALA A 87 11.47 12.65 -3.05
N GLN A 88 12.29 12.84 -2.00
CA GLN A 88 11.75 13.09 -0.64
C GLN A 88 10.91 14.37 -0.61
N GLY A 89 11.43 15.44 -1.22
CA GLY A 89 10.72 16.72 -1.34
C GLY A 89 9.39 16.56 -2.08
N ALA A 90 9.36 15.77 -3.16
CA ALA A 90 8.14 15.52 -3.94
C ALA A 90 7.06 14.80 -3.12
N VAL A 91 7.44 13.73 -2.39
CA VAL A 91 6.51 13.01 -1.49
C VAL A 91 6.01 13.94 -0.38
N SER A 92 6.89 14.73 0.23
CA SER A 92 6.53 15.67 1.30
C SER A 92 5.56 16.74 0.80
N HIS A 93 5.86 17.35 -0.36
CA HIS A 93 4.99 18.34 -0.98
C HIS A 93 3.59 17.78 -1.24
N ASP A 94 3.49 16.64 -1.92
CA ASP A 94 2.20 16.03 -2.26
C ASP A 94 1.41 15.58 -1.03
N PHE A 95 2.09 15.22 0.05
CA PHE A 95 1.46 14.90 1.32
C PHE A 95 0.84 16.16 1.94
N TRP A 96 1.61 17.25 2.04
CA TRP A 96 1.15 18.52 2.63
C TRP A 96 0.23 19.36 1.73
N LEU A 97 0.05 18.97 0.46
CA LEU A 97 -1.07 19.47 -0.36
C LEU A 97 -2.43 18.96 0.14
N ARG A 98 -2.46 17.78 0.76
CA ARG A 98 -3.69 17.11 1.21
C ARG A 98 -4.00 17.39 2.67
N PHE A 99 -2.95 17.51 3.47
CA PHE A 99 -3.06 17.64 4.92
C PHE A 99 -2.54 18.98 5.43
N CYS A 100 -3.10 19.43 6.55
CA CYS A 100 -2.59 20.53 7.34
C CYS A 100 -2.50 20.12 8.81
N LEU A 101 -1.72 20.87 9.59
CA LEU A 101 -1.65 20.71 11.04
C LEU A 101 -2.64 21.70 11.70
N PRO A 102 -3.13 21.40 12.91
CA PRO A 102 -3.90 22.36 13.69
C PRO A 102 -3.14 23.67 13.89
N GLU A 103 -3.85 24.79 13.88
CA GLU A 103 -3.26 26.11 14.15
C GLU A 103 -2.79 26.26 15.61
N VAL A 104 -3.49 25.59 16.52
CA VAL A 104 -3.18 25.60 17.95
C VAL A 104 -2.29 24.41 18.30
N GLY A 105 -1.13 24.69 18.88
CA GLY A 105 -0.17 23.69 19.35
C GLY A 105 1.10 23.62 18.50
N ASN A 106 2.23 23.29 19.13
CA ASN A 106 3.52 23.14 18.44
C ASN A 106 3.68 21.72 17.89
N HIS A 107 2.97 21.42 16.81
CA HIS A 107 2.94 20.08 16.21
C HIS A 107 3.99 19.86 15.09
N HIS A 108 4.70 20.91 14.67
CA HIS A 108 5.52 20.85 13.44
C HIS A 108 6.64 19.79 13.52
N ASN A 109 7.49 19.85 14.55
CA ASN A 109 8.59 18.91 14.71
C ASN A 109 8.10 17.47 14.90
N HIS A 110 7.03 17.30 15.69
CA HIS A 110 6.43 15.99 15.93
C HIS A 110 5.82 15.41 14.65
N ALA A 111 5.14 16.23 13.85
CA ALA A 111 4.61 15.84 12.55
C ALA A 111 5.71 15.41 11.57
N LEU A 112 6.83 16.14 11.53
CA LEU A 112 7.99 15.76 10.72
C LEU A 112 8.57 14.41 11.17
N GLN A 113 8.67 14.17 12.48
CA GLN A 113 9.15 12.90 13.03
C GLN A 113 8.21 11.75 12.64
N VAL A 114 6.91 11.89 12.89
CA VAL A 114 5.89 10.87 12.56
C VAL A 114 5.84 10.61 11.06
N PHE A 115 5.94 11.65 10.22
CA PHE A 115 6.00 11.53 8.78
C PHE A 115 7.21 10.68 8.34
N ASN A 116 8.41 11.01 8.82
CA ASN A 116 9.62 10.28 8.44
C ASN A 116 9.60 8.84 8.96
N ASN A 117 9.20 8.61 10.21
CA ASN A 117 9.07 7.27 10.79
C ASN A 117 8.16 6.37 9.94
N ASN A 118 7.00 6.90 9.55
CA ASN A 118 6.08 6.18 8.68
C ASN A 118 6.65 5.97 7.28
N ALA A 119 7.30 6.97 6.69
CA ALA A 119 7.95 6.85 5.38
C ALA A 119 9.03 5.74 5.37
N HIS A 120 9.87 5.66 6.41
CA HIS A 120 10.83 4.56 6.59
C HIS A 120 10.14 3.20 6.61
N LYS A 121 9.07 3.08 7.41
CA LYS A 121 8.33 1.83 7.55
C LYS A 121 7.70 1.39 6.24
N VAL A 122 6.97 2.28 5.56
CA VAL A 122 6.27 1.93 4.31
C VAL A 122 7.24 1.59 3.18
N VAL A 123 8.37 2.28 3.07
CA VAL A 123 9.38 1.98 2.02
C VAL A 123 10.02 0.62 2.28
N LYS A 124 10.43 0.34 3.53
CA LYS A 124 10.99 -0.95 3.93
C LYS A 124 10.02 -2.10 3.67
N ASP A 125 8.77 -1.93 4.07
CA ASP A 125 7.72 -2.94 3.89
C ASP A 125 7.42 -3.16 2.40
N ALA A 126 7.40 -2.10 1.59
CA ALA A 126 7.09 -2.20 0.18
C ALA A 126 8.10 -3.08 -0.58
N ILE A 127 9.41 -2.90 -0.37
CA ILE A 127 10.45 -3.73 -0.99
C ILE A 127 10.35 -5.18 -0.51
N SER A 128 10.11 -5.39 0.79
CA SER A 128 9.90 -6.73 1.36
C SER A 128 8.69 -7.43 0.71
N TYR A 129 7.56 -6.73 0.57
CA TYR A 129 6.37 -7.27 -0.08
C TYR A 129 6.58 -7.54 -1.56
N ALA A 130 7.33 -6.69 -2.27
CA ALA A 130 7.71 -6.91 -3.67
C ALA A 130 8.40 -8.26 -3.85
N ARG A 131 9.40 -8.51 -2.98
CA ARG A 131 10.17 -9.76 -2.97
C ARG A 131 9.27 -10.95 -2.68
N ILE A 132 8.47 -10.87 -1.61
CA ILE A 132 7.56 -11.97 -1.21
C ILE A 132 6.58 -12.28 -2.35
N GLN A 133 6.03 -11.27 -3.04
CA GLN A 133 5.14 -11.48 -4.18
C GLN A 133 5.84 -12.17 -5.35
N ALA A 134 7.06 -11.75 -5.68
CA ALA A 134 7.84 -12.38 -6.74
C ALA A 134 8.23 -13.83 -6.39
N ASN A 135 8.60 -14.10 -5.14
CA ASN A 135 8.87 -15.45 -4.64
C ASN A 135 7.62 -16.33 -4.76
N ASN A 136 6.47 -15.83 -4.27
CA ASN A 136 5.21 -16.56 -4.36
C ASN A 136 4.81 -16.86 -5.82
N ALA A 137 5.06 -15.94 -6.75
CA ALA A 137 4.81 -16.15 -8.17
C ALA A 137 5.74 -17.23 -8.75
N TYR A 138 7.04 -17.15 -8.49
CA TYR A 138 8.02 -18.12 -8.96
C TYR A 138 7.69 -19.54 -8.50
N TYR A 139 7.53 -19.74 -7.20
CA TYR A 139 7.27 -21.07 -6.64
C TYR A 139 5.95 -21.65 -7.14
N LYS A 140 4.91 -20.82 -7.30
CA LYS A 140 3.64 -21.28 -7.82
C LYS A 140 3.72 -21.65 -9.30
N GLU A 141 4.32 -20.80 -10.12
CA GLU A 141 4.29 -20.93 -11.59
C GLU A 141 5.34 -21.91 -12.12
N LYS A 142 6.52 -21.96 -11.49
CA LYS A 142 7.66 -22.77 -11.96
C LYS A 142 7.83 -24.07 -11.19
N LEU A 143 7.48 -24.09 -9.91
CA LEU A 143 7.64 -25.26 -9.04
C LEU A 143 6.31 -25.92 -8.64
N GLY A 144 5.16 -25.34 -9.04
CA GLY A 144 3.84 -25.85 -8.67
C GLY A 144 3.51 -25.75 -7.17
N GLN A 145 4.35 -25.07 -6.38
CA GLN A 145 4.25 -25.04 -4.93
C GLN A 145 3.64 -23.72 -4.45
N ARG A 146 2.61 -23.80 -3.60
CA ARG A 146 2.10 -22.64 -2.88
C ARG A 146 2.96 -22.35 -1.65
N MET A 147 3.42 -21.12 -1.55
CA MET A 147 4.18 -20.65 -0.40
C MET A 147 3.23 -20.18 0.72
N SER A 148 3.55 -20.53 1.96
CA SER A 148 2.87 -20.06 3.17
C SER A 148 3.85 -19.30 4.08
N LYS A 149 3.36 -18.73 5.19
CA LYS A 149 4.23 -18.19 6.25
C LYS A 149 5.22 -19.25 6.77
N ALA A 150 4.77 -20.50 6.95
CA ALA A 150 5.61 -21.61 7.40
C ALA A 150 6.67 -22.02 6.37
N THR A 151 6.38 -21.83 5.08
CA THR A 151 7.31 -22.15 3.98
C THR A 151 8.38 -21.05 3.78
N GLY A 152 8.32 -19.94 4.52
CA GLY A 152 9.41 -18.96 4.56
C GLY A 152 9.58 -18.12 3.29
N ALA A 153 8.50 -17.74 2.60
CA ALA A 153 8.63 -16.89 1.39
C ALA A 153 9.41 -15.58 1.62
N SER A 154 9.44 -15.07 2.85
CA SER A 154 10.18 -13.88 3.24
C SER A 154 11.69 -14.10 3.38
N SER A 155 12.16 -15.32 3.67
CA SER A 155 13.60 -15.61 3.84
C SER A 155 14.29 -15.98 2.53
N ILE A 156 13.51 -16.29 1.49
CA ILE A 156 14.04 -16.68 0.19
C ILE A 156 14.43 -15.46 -0.63
N TYR A 157 15.60 -15.51 -1.25
CA TYR A 157 16.03 -14.56 -2.28
C TYR A 157 16.22 -15.34 -3.56
N LEU A 158 15.45 -15.00 -4.59
CA LEU A 158 15.62 -15.62 -5.91
C LEU A 158 16.86 -15.07 -6.59
N THR A 159 17.43 -15.84 -7.51
CA THR A 159 18.48 -15.35 -8.40
C THR A 159 17.91 -14.35 -9.40
N GLU A 160 18.79 -13.59 -10.06
CA GLU A 160 18.39 -12.63 -11.08
C GLU A 160 17.61 -13.30 -12.22
N GLU A 161 18.06 -14.46 -12.69
CA GLU A 161 17.42 -15.24 -13.75
C GLU A 161 16.02 -15.69 -13.33
N GLN A 162 15.88 -16.14 -12.09
CA GLN A 162 14.59 -16.56 -11.52
C GLN A 162 13.61 -15.37 -11.44
N TYR A 163 14.08 -14.19 -10.98
CA TYR A 163 13.25 -12.97 -11.03
C TYR A 163 12.86 -12.59 -12.46
N ARG A 164 13.75 -12.74 -13.45
CA ARG A 164 13.44 -12.47 -14.86
C ARG A 164 12.43 -13.46 -15.43
N SER A 165 12.40 -14.71 -14.96
CA SER A 165 11.51 -15.79 -15.42
C SER A 165 10.03 -15.64 -15.00
N THR A 166 9.74 -14.78 -14.01
CA THR A 166 8.39 -14.54 -13.46
C THR A 166 7.70 -13.31 -14.05
N ARG A 167 8.20 -12.79 -15.17
CA ARG A 167 7.52 -11.71 -15.90
C ARG A 167 6.20 -12.26 -16.46
N LYS A 168 5.10 -11.96 -15.77
CA LYS A 168 3.77 -12.05 -16.38
C LYS A 168 3.80 -11.23 -17.67
N SER A 169 3.69 -11.88 -18.82
CA SER A 169 3.11 -11.22 -19.98
C SER A 169 1.74 -10.69 -19.54
N ARG A 170 1.37 -9.48 -19.98
CA ARG A 170 -0.01 -8.99 -19.85
C ARG A 170 -0.89 -9.83 -20.77
N SER A 171 -1.15 -11.08 -20.41
CA SER A 171 -2.08 -11.93 -21.13
C SER A 171 -3.46 -11.80 -20.48
N GLY A 172 -4.28 -10.91 -21.04
CA GLY A 172 -5.72 -10.86 -20.79
C GLY A 172 -6.27 -9.44 -20.58
N PRO A 173 -7.40 -9.07 -21.22
CA PRO A 173 -8.18 -7.92 -20.82
C PRO A 173 -8.56 -8.06 -19.33
N ALA A 174 -8.64 -6.94 -18.62
CA ALA A 174 -9.17 -6.91 -17.26
C ALA A 174 -10.51 -7.67 -17.23
N ASN A 175 -10.66 -8.62 -16.30
CA ASN A 175 -11.94 -9.26 -16.04
C ASN A 175 -12.99 -8.16 -15.95
N SER A 176 -14.00 -8.24 -16.82
CA SER A 176 -15.06 -7.26 -17.01
C SER A 176 -15.59 -6.74 -15.68
N ASP A 177 -15.93 -5.44 -15.62
CA ASP A 177 -16.48 -4.67 -14.48
C ASP A 177 -17.85 -5.18 -13.95
N VAL A 178 -18.03 -6.50 -13.91
CA VAL A 178 -19.28 -7.21 -13.61
C VAL A 178 -19.14 -8.05 -12.34
N CYS A 179 -20.24 -8.12 -11.59
CA CYS A 179 -20.35 -8.94 -10.41
C CYS A 179 -20.16 -10.43 -10.75
N HIS A 180 -19.18 -11.10 -10.15
CA HIS A 180 -18.94 -12.55 -10.35
C HIS A 180 -20.05 -13.48 -9.79
N TYR A 181 -21.17 -12.95 -9.29
CA TYR A 181 -22.33 -13.74 -8.84
C TYR A 181 -23.51 -13.57 -9.80
N CYS A 182 -23.88 -12.33 -10.12
CA CYS A 182 -25.03 -12.03 -10.99
C CYS A 182 -24.64 -11.55 -12.39
N HIS A 183 -23.34 -11.44 -12.69
CA HIS A 183 -22.75 -10.99 -13.97
C HIS A 183 -23.21 -9.60 -14.46
N LYS A 184 -23.79 -8.78 -13.58
CA LYS A 184 -24.19 -7.39 -13.88
C LYS A 184 -23.08 -6.39 -13.56
N PRO A 185 -22.89 -5.34 -14.37
CA PRO A 185 -21.93 -4.28 -14.09
C PRO A 185 -22.35 -3.39 -12.92
N GLY A 186 -21.43 -2.56 -12.43
CA GLY A 186 -21.71 -1.51 -11.44
C GLY A 186 -21.65 -1.95 -9.97
N HIS A 187 -21.37 -3.22 -9.68
CA HIS A 187 -21.10 -3.68 -8.32
C HIS A 187 -20.25 -4.95 -8.30
N TRP A 188 -19.55 -5.17 -7.18
CA TRP A 188 -18.76 -6.37 -6.94
C TRP A 188 -19.58 -7.39 -6.14
N LYS A 189 -19.28 -8.69 -6.27
CA LYS A 189 -19.97 -9.78 -5.53
C LYS A 189 -20.06 -9.53 -4.02
N ARG A 190 -19.01 -8.95 -3.43
CA ARG A 190 -18.96 -8.61 -1.99
C ARG A 190 -19.96 -7.53 -1.56
N ASN A 191 -20.48 -6.77 -2.51
CA ASN A 191 -21.47 -5.73 -2.29
C ASN A 191 -22.86 -6.14 -2.84
N PHE A 192 -23.04 -7.39 -3.28
CA PHE A 192 -24.33 -7.88 -3.76
C PHE A 192 -25.21 -8.32 -2.58
N LYS A 193 -26.36 -7.66 -2.41
CA LYS A 193 -27.23 -7.82 -1.22
C LYS A 193 -27.68 -9.27 -1.00
N GLU A 194 -28.17 -9.93 -2.05
CA GLU A 194 -28.65 -11.32 -1.96
C GLU A 194 -27.54 -12.29 -1.54
N TYR A 195 -26.31 -12.08 -2.07
CA TYR A 195 -25.16 -12.89 -1.66
C TYR A 195 -24.80 -12.69 -0.18
N LEU A 196 -24.90 -11.46 0.35
CA LEU A 196 -24.64 -11.19 1.76
C LEU A 196 -25.74 -11.76 2.68
N GLU A 197 -27.00 -11.74 2.24
CA GLU A 197 -28.12 -12.35 2.96
C GLU A 197 -27.99 -13.89 3.00
N GLU A 198 -27.60 -14.52 1.91
CA GLU A 198 -27.32 -15.96 1.87
C GLU A 198 -26.19 -16.35 2.84
N GLN A 199 -25.15 -15.52 2.96
CA GLN A 199 -24.05 -15.72 3.92
C GLN A 199 -24.49 -15.52 5.38
N LYS A 200 -25.38 -14.55 5.65
CA LYS A 200 -25.96 -14.34 6.99
C LYS A 200 -26.83 -15.54 7.39
N ASN A 201 -27.63 -16.05 6.47
CA ASN A 201 -28.49 -17.21 6.72
C ASN A 201 -27.68 -18.49 6.95
N LYS A 202 -26.56 -18.66 6.24
CA LYS A 202 -25.62 -19.78 6.49
C LYS A 202 -24.88 -19.68 7.83
N LYS A 203 -24.69 -18.48 8.37
CA LYS A 203 -24.08 -18.27 9.69
C LYS A 203 -25.06 -18.42 10.87
N GLY A 204 -26.36 -18.42 10.62
CA GLY A 204 -27.40 -18.62 11.64
C GLY A 204 -27.80 -20.08 11.88
N SER A 205 -27.21 -21.03 11.16
CA SER A 205 -27.53 -22.46 11.24
C SER A 205 -26.28 -23.26 11.65
N GLY A 206 -26.20 -23.64 12.93
CA GLY A 206 -25.17 -24.48 13.57
C GLY A 206 -24.36 -23.71 14.63
N THR A 207 -24.39 -24.02 15.93
CA THR A 207 -24.43 -25.34 16.57
C THR A 207 -24.97 -25.22 18.01
N SER A 208 -26.04 -25.95 18.36
CA SER A 208 -26.37 -26.30 19.75
C SER A 208 -25.81 -27.70 20.01
N ALA A 209 -24.88 -27.85 20.96
CA ALA A 209 -24.44 -29.14 21.46
C ALA A 209 -25.14 -29.40 22.80
N SER A 210 -26.07 -30.34 22.83
CA SER A 210 -26.62 -30.93 24.06
C SER A 210 -25.68 -32.01 24.57
N GLY A 211 -25.16 -31.84 25.79
CA GLY A 211 -24.34 -32.81 26.48
C GLY A 211 -25.14 -34.01 26.95
N ALA A 212 -24.55 -35.20 26.81
CA ALA A 212 -24.91 -36.41 27.51
C ALA A 212 -23.61 -36.98 28.08
N GLU A 213 -23.46 -36.88 29.40
CA GLU A 213 -23.08 -37.94 30.35
C GLU A 213 -23.13 -37.36 31.78
#